data_AF-A0A2Z5U7K6-F1
#
_entry.id   AF-A0A2Z5U7K6-F1
#
_cell.length_a   1.000
_cell.length_b   1.000
_cell.length_c   1.000
_cell.angle_alpha   90.00
_cell.angle_beta   90.00
_cell.angle_gamma   90.00
#
_symmetry.space_group_name_H-M   'P 1'
#
loop_
_entity.id
_entity.type
_entity.pdbx_description
1 polymer ?
#
loop_
_entity_poly.entity_id
_entity_poly.type
_entity_poly.pdbx_seq_one_letter_code
_entity_poly.pdbx_strand_id
1 'polypeptide(L)'
;QSSAALAARITLCPEAVVILLATVRSLVHGESLPEWLNDHPVGIIQVLFSLYNTLPDFVTLMMTAEVLSALASILFPPNASDEIHMPVCESGESSGASTPGSEKEVVLVNSSATLTQHPARQAVMDFIKVIVLDSL
;
A
#
# COMPACT_ATOMS: atom_id res chain seq x y z
N GLN A 1 -14.94 25.76 20.90
CA GLN A 1 -15.60 25.79 19.58
C GLN A 1 -16.33 24.47 19.40
N SER A 2 -17.57 24.46 18.93
CA SER A 2 -18.30 23.20 18.67
C SER A 2 -17.62 22.47 17.50
N SER A 3 -17.47 21.14 17.58
CA SER A 3 -16.90 20.30 16.51
C SER A 3 -17.57 20.54 15.15
N ALA A 4 -18.88 20.86 15.17
CA ALA A 4 -19.66 21.23 13.99
C ALA A 4 -19.14 22.49 13.27
N ALA A 5 -18.60 23.47 13.99
CA ALA A 5 -18.06 24.70 13.40
C ALA A 5 -16.69 24.49 12.74
N LEU A 6 -15.94 23.49 13.20
CA LEU A 6 -14.66 23.08 12.59
C LEU A 6 -14.93 22.25 11.33
N ALA A 7 -15.87 21.29 11.40
CA ALA A 7 -16.29 20.48 10.26
C ALA A 7 -16.75 21.35 9.07
N ALA A 8 -17.50 22.42 9.33
CA ALA A 8 -17.96 23.36 8.30
C ALA A 8 -16.84 24.14 7.57
N ARG A 9 -15.58 24.08 8.04
CA ARG A 9 -14.43 24.76 7.42
C ARG A 9 -13.42 23.82 6.76
N ILE A 10 -13.59 22.52 6.89
CA ILE A 10 -12.67 21.53 6.33
C ILE A 10 -13.22 21.09 4.98
N THR A 11 -12.54 21.47 3.91
CA THR A 11 -12.78 20.89 2.58
C THR A 11 -12.03 19.57 2.49
N LEU A 12 -12.77 18.46 2.53
CA LEU A 12 -12.21 17.13 2.36
C LEU A 12 -11.99 16.85 0.86
N CYS A 13 -10.78 16.42 0.51
CA CYS A 13 -10.39 16.13 -0.86
C CYS A 13 -9.87 14.70 -0.96
N PRO A 14 -10.46 13.82 -1.80
CA PRO A 14 -10.02 12.43 -1.92
C PRO A 14 -8.58 12.35 -2.44
N GLU A 15 -8.19 13.22 -3.38
CA GLU A 15 -6.84 13.29 -3.93
C GLU A 15 -5.77 13.45 -2.84
N ALA A 16 -6.02 14.31 -1.85
CA ALA A 16 -5.09 14.54 -0.76
C ALA A 16 -4.90 13.29 0.11
N VAL A 17 -5.97 12.53 0.33
CA VAL A 17 -5.93 11.27 1.08
C VAL A 17 -5.21 10.19 0.27
N VAL A 18 -5.46 10.11 -1.04
CA VAL A 18 -4.76 9.17 -1.93
C VAL A 18 -3.25 9.45 -1.95
N ILE A 19 -2.84 10.71 -2.09
CA ILE A 19 -1.42 11.12 -2.04
C ILE A 19 -0.82 10.75 -0.68
N LEU A 20 -1.52 11.03 0.42
CA LEU A 20 -1.05 10.65 1.75
C LEU A 20 -0.86 9.13 1.87
N LEU A 21 -1.82 8.33 1.42
CA LEU A 21 -1.72 6.86 1.45
C LEU A 21 -0.59 6.34 0.54
N ALA A 22 -0.34 7.00 -0.59
CA ALA A 22 0.82 6.72 -1.44
C ALA A 22 2.15 7.01 -0.72
N THR A 23 2.24 8.12 0.02
CA THR A 23 3.43 8.39 0.85
C THR A 23 3.60 7.35 1.95
N VAL A 24 2.52 6.94 2.63
CA VAL A 24 2.55 5.85 3.61
C VAL A 24 3.07 4.57 2.97
N ARG A 25 2.60 4.22 1.76
CA ARG A 25 3.13 3.08 1.01
C ARG A 25 4.63 3.21 0.75
N SER A 26 5.10 4.38 0.32
CA SER A 26 6.53 4.60 0.07
C SER A 26 7.39 4.47 1.34
N LEU A 27 6.85 4.84 2.50
CA LEU A 27 7.52 4.68 3.79
C LEU A 27 7.55 3.21 4.22
N VAL A 28 6.47 2.46 3.97
CA VAL A 28 6.35 1.04 4.31
C VAL A 28 7.27 0.14 3.48
N HIS A 29 7.51 0.51 2.22
CA HIS A 29 8.29 -0.29 1.26
C HIS A 29 9.63 0.34 0.88
N GLY A 30 10.00 1.46 1.49
CA GLY A 30 11.24 2.12 1.15
C GLY A 30 12.44 1.37 1.72
N GLU A 31 13.43 1.12 0.86
CA GLU A 31 14.68 0.51 1.29
C GLU A 31 15.56 1.56 1.98
N SER A 32 16.17 1.22 3.12
CA SER A 32 17.10 2.10 3.84
C SER A 32 16.51 3.38 4.43
N LEU A 33 15.29 3.32 5.00
CA LEU A 33 14.77 4.45 5.77
C LEU A 33 15.43 4.54 7.16
N PRO A 34 15.67 5.77 7.66
CA PRO A 34 15.99 6.01 9.06
C PRO A 34 15.01 5.31 10.01
N GLU A 35 15.51 4.72 11.09
CA GLU A 35 14.69 3.92 12.01
C GLU A 35 13.51 4.70 12.60
N TRP A 36 13.69 6.00 12.85
CA TRP A 36 12.63 6.88 13.34
C TRP A 36 11.44 7.00 12.39
N LEU A 37 11.61 6.74 11.08
CA LEU A 37 10.52 6.78 10.09
C LEU A 37 9.63 5.53 10.11
N ASN A 38 10.09 4.39 10.63
CA ASN A 38 9.33 3.13 10.61
C ASN A 38 8.02 3.21 11.41
N ASP A 39 7.94 4.07 12.43
CA ASP A 39 6.74 4.21 13.24
C ASP A 39 5.68 5.15 12.63
N HIS A 40 6.10 6.04 11.72
CA HIS A 40 5.21 7.06 11.14
C HIS A 40 4.06 6.47 10.32
N PRO A 41 4.25 5.45 9.45
CA PRO A 41 3.14 4.81 8.73
C PRO A 41 2.00 4.37 9.65
N VAL A 42 2.33 3.77 10.79
CA VAL A 42 1.33 3.30 11.76
C VAL A 42 0.56 4.48 12.34
N GLY A 43 1.28 5.53 12.78
CA GLY A 43 0.66 6.74 13.32
C GLY A 43 -0.26 7.46 12.32
N ILE A 44 0.13 7.54 11.05
CA ILE A 44 -0.69 8.16 10.01
C ILE A 44 -2.00 7.39 9.82
N ILE A 45 -1.93 6.05 9.72
CA ILE A 45 -3.15 5.21 9.59
C ILE A 45 -4.05 5.35 10.82
N GLN A 46 -3.49 5.44 12.02
CA GLN A 46 -4.27 5.66 13.24
C GLN A 46 -4.97 7.02 13.27
N VAL A 47 -4.33 8.08 12.74
CA VAL A 47 -4.97 9.39 12.59
C VAL A 47 -6.14 9.30 11.61
N LEU A 48 -5.96 8.65 10.46
CA LEU A 48 -7.05 8.44 9.51
C LEU A 48 -8.21 7.63 10.12
N PHE A 49 -7.89 6.60 10.90
CA PHE A 49 -8.89 5.81 11.64
C PHE A 49 -9.63 6.68 12.67
N SER A 50 -8.94 7.59 13.35
CA SER A 50 -9.56 8.52 14.29
C SER A 50 -10.47 9.52 13.57
N LEU A 51 -10.06 10.02 12.39
CA LEU A 51 -10.88 10.89 11.55
C LEU A 51 -12.13 10.18 11.06
N TYR A 52 -12.03 8.90 10.68
CA TYR A 52 -13.17 8.07 10.30
C TYR A 52 -14.22 7.97 11.41
N ASN A 53 -13.80 7.80 12.67
CA ASN A 53 -14.73 7.69 13.79
C ASN A 53 -15.30 9.04 14.27
N THR A 54 -14.70 10.16 13.87
CA THR A 54 -15.04 11.49 14.43
C THR A 54 -15.73 12.42 13.43
N LEU A 55 -15.52 12.21 12.12
CA LEU A 55 -16.05 13.07 11.06
C LEU A 55 -16.91 12.25 10.08
N PRO A 56 -18.24 12.46 10.04
CA PRO A 56 -19.12 11.71 9.13
C PRO A 56 -18.79 11.95 7.65
N ASP A 57 -18.40 13.17 7.28
CA ASP A 57 -18.00 13.49 5.91
C ASP A 57 -16.74 12.73 5.48
N PHE A 58 -15.86 12.41 6.44
CA PHE A 58 -14.65 11.62 6.19
C PHE A 58 -14.97 10.14 5.96
N VAL A 59 -16.02 9.61 6.60
CA VAL A 59 -16.51 8.24 6.33
C VAL A 59 -16.89 8.11 4.85
N THR A 60 -17.71 9.04 4.33
CA THR A 60 -18.10 9.02 2.91
C THR A 60 -16.90 9.12 1.98
N LEU A 61 -15.90 9.94 2.32
CA LEU A 61 -14.66 10.03 1.56
C LEU A 61 -13.87 8.70 1.56
N MET A 62 -13.73 8.06 2.71
CA MET A 62 -12.98 6.80 2.84
C MET A 62 -13.64 5.62 2.11
N MET A 63 -14.96 5.69 1.87
CA MET A 63 -15.71 4.69 1.09
C MET A 63 -15.50 4.80 -0.43
N THR A 64 -14.82 5.85 -0.92
CA THR A 64 -14.58 6.02 -2.35
C THR A 64 -13.59 4.97 -2.88
N ALA A 65 -13.81 4.49 -4.10
CA ALA A 65 -13.02 3.40 -4.69
C ALA A 65 -11.53 3.74 -4.80
N GLU A 66 -11.20 5.00 -5.11
CA GLU A 66 -9.82 5.48 -5.23
C GLU A 66 -9.07 5.46 -3.89
N VAL A 67 -9.73 5.88 -2.80
CA VAL A 67 -9.16 5.86 -1.46
C VAL A 67 -9.02 4.43 -0.93
N LEU A 68 -10.03 3.58 -1.14
CA LEU A 68 -9.96 2.16 -0.78
C LEU A 68 -8.86 1.43 -1.54
N SER A 69 -8.72 1.72 -2.83
CA SER A 69 -7.64 1.18 -3.66
C SER A 69 -6.29 1.61 -3.10
N ALA A 70 -6.08 2.90 -2.85
CA ALA A 70 -4.84 3.42 -2.28
C ALA A 70 -4.51 2.80 -0.91
N LEU A 71 -5.50 2.65 -0.03
CA LEU A 71 -5.35 2.04 1.29
C LEU A 71 -4.94 0.56 1.19
N ALA A 72 -5.65 -0.23 0.39
CA ALA A 72 -5.32 -1.63 0.15
C ALA A 72 -3.95 -1.79 -0.49
N SER A 73 -3.57 -0.84 -1.35
CA SER A 73 -2.30 -0.84 -2.06
C SER A 73 -1.08 -0.83 -1.11
N ILE A 74 -1.21 -0.24 0.08
CA ILE A 74 -0.13 -0.21 1.10
C ILE A 74 0.31 -1.63 1.49
N LEU A 75 -0.61 -2.60 1.46
CA LEU A 75 -0.33 -3.98 1.85
C LEU A 75 0.60 -4.71 0.87
N PHE A 76 0.71 -4.23 -0.37
CA PHE A 76 1.47 -4.87 -1.43
C PHE A 76 2.73 -4.07 -1.73
N PRO A 77 3.89 -4.74 -1.94
CA PRO A 77 5.08 -4.08 -2.46
C PRO A 77 4.78 -3.32 -3.76
N PRO A 78 5.38 -2.14 -4.00
CA PRO A 78 5.28 -1.49 -5.31
C PRO A 78 5.79 -2.47 -6.36
N ASN A 79 5.01 -2.68 -7.42
CA ASN A 79 5.39 -3.59 -8.50
C ASN A 79 6.71 -3.08 -9.10
N ALA A 80 7.76 -3.89 -9.08
CA ALA A 80 9.06 -3.59 -9.70
C ALA A 80 8.99 -3.61 -11.24
N SER A 81 7.93 -3.06 -11.82
CA SER A 81 7.68 -3.06 -13.27
C SER A 81 7.92 -1.69 -13.87
N ASP A 82 9.04 -1.06 -13.53
CA ASP A 82 9.65 0.02 -14.34
C ASP A 82 11.13 -0.25 -14.66
N GLU A 83 11.64 -1.43 -14.32
CA GLU A 83 12.86 -1.95 -14.94
C GLU A 83 12.46 -3.02 -15.96
N ILE A 84 12.28 -2.59 -17.21
CA ILE A 84 12.47 -3.43 -18.39
C ILE A 84 13.97 -3.76 -18.47
N HIS A 85 14.52 -4.39 -17.45
CA HIS A 85 15.85 -4.96 -17.46
C HIS A 85 15.69 -6.39 -16.96
N MET A 86 15.59 -7.28 -17.95
CA MET A 86 15.93 -8.69 -17.85
C MET A 86 16.95 -8.92 -16.72
N PRO A 87 16.67 -9.80 -15.73
CA PRO A 87 17.70 -10.16 -14.79
C PRO A 87 18.86 -10.74 -15.60
N VAL A 88 19.98 -10.03 -15.62
CA VAL A 88 21.24 -10.63 -16.02
C VAL A 88 21.50 -11.66 -14.93
N CYS A 89 21.23 -12.91 -15.26
CA CYS A 89 21.60 -14.03 -14.41
C CYS A 89 23.12 -13.98 -14.28
N GLU A 90 23.63 -13.65 -13.10
CA GLU A 90 24.95 -14.11 -12.67
C GLU A 90 24.86 -15.64 -12.52
N SER A 91 24.89 -16.33 -13.66
CA SER A 91 25.04 -17.77 -13.69
C SER A 91 26.49 -18.08 -13.34
N GLY A 92 26.69 -18.48 -12.09
CA GLY A 92 27.81 -19.32 -11.72
C GLY A 92 27.93 -20.48 -12.72
N GLU A 93 29.16 -20.65 -13.19
CA GLU A 93 29.70 -21.86 -13.83
C GLU A 93 28.80 -23.10 -13.73
N SER A 94 28.27 -23.55 -14.87
CA SER A 94 27.93 -24.96 -15.04
C SER A 94 27.96 -25.33 -16.51
N SER A 95 28.58 -26.48 -16.75
CA SER A 95 29.15 -26.91 -18.02
C SER A 95 28.11 -27.21 -19.09
N GLY A 96 28.55 -27.13 -20.34
CA GLY A 96 27.67 -27.04 -21.50
C GLY A 96 26.88 -28.30 -21.85
N ALA A 97 25.74 -28.07 -22.50
CA ALA A 97 25.19 -28.91 -23.55
C ALA A 97 24.14 -28.09 -24.31
N SER A 98 24.37 -27.90 -25.61
CA SER A 98 23.49 -27.17 -26.52
C SER A 98 22.32 -28.05 -26.99
N THR A 99 21.09 -27.54 -26.93
CA THR A 99 20.00 -27.94 -27.84
C THR A 99 19.09 -26.73 -28.14
N PRO A 100 18.77 -26.42 -29.42
CA PRO A 100 17.79 -25.40 -29.77
C PRO A 100 16.41 -26.04 -29.95
N GLY A 101 15.55 -25.90 -28.95
CA GLY A 101 14.14 -26.31 -28.98
C GLY A 101 13.34 -25.31 -28.16
N SER A 102 12.83 -24.27 -28.80
CA SER A 102 12.04 -23.20 -28.17
C SER A 102 10.67 -23.73 -27.76
N GLU A 103 10.60 -24.51 -26.69
CA GLU A 103 9.43 -24.54 -25.83
C GLU A 103 9.59 -23.40 -24.82
N LYS A 104 8.78 -22.37 -25.00
CA LYS A 104 8.74 -21.23 -24.10
C LYS A 104 8.11 -21.73 -22.80
N GLU A 105 8.94 -22.27 -21.92
CA GLU A 105 8.60 -22.51 -20.53
C GLU A 105 8.18 -21.15 -19.97
N VAL A 106 6.87 -20.93 -19.90
CA VAL A 106 6.33 -19.87 -19.07
C VAL A 106 6.61 -20.35 -17.66
N VAL A 107 7.81 -20.03 -17.17
CA VAL A 107 8.11 -20.06 -15.75
C VAL A 107 7.13 -19.06 -15.16
N LEU A 108 6.01 -19.59 -14.70
CA LEU A 108 5.15 -18.91 -13.77
C LEU A 108 6.06 -18.68 -12.55
N VAL A 109 6.77 -17.56 -12.54
CA VAL A 109 7.38 -17.10 -11.31
C VAL A 109 6.18 -16.87 -10.41
N ASN A 110 5.94 -17.85 -9.53
CA ASN A 110 5.08 -17.75 -8.37
C ASN A 110 5.70 -16.69 -7.43
N SER A 111 5.88 -15.46 -7.92
CA SER A 111 5.95 -14.24 -7.14
C SER A 111 4.57 -14.08 -6.50
N SER A 112 4.30 -14.97 -5.55
CA SER A 112 3.17 -14.84 -4.64
C SER A 112 3.45 -13.51 -3.98
N ALA A 113 2.75 -12.45 -4.40
CA ALA A 113 2.94 -11.11 -3.86
C ALA A 113 2.60 -11.21 -2.38
N THR A 114 3.64 -11.39 -1.56
CA THR A 114 3.47 -11.55 -0.12
C THR A 114 3.12 -10.19 0.44
N LEU A 115 2.20 -10.19 1.41
CA LEU A 115 1.86 -8.96 2.12
C LEU A 115 3.12 -8.40 2.80
N THR A 116 3.18 -7.08 2.92
CA THR A 116 4.25 -6.41 3.68
C THR A 116 4.42 -7.01 5.09
N GLN A 117 5.66 -7.09 5.56
CA GLN A 117 5.96 -7.49 6.94
C GLN A 117 6.02 -6.29 7.89
N HIS A 118 5.82 -5.08 7.39
CA HIS A 118 5.82 -3.86 8.19
C HIS A 118 4.66 -3.86 9.22
N PRO A 119 4.86 -3.34 10.45
CA PRO A 119 3.82 -3.30 11.49
C PRO A 119 2.52 -2.59 11.05
N ALA A 120 2.63 -1.62 10.14
CA ALA A 120 1.47 -0.94 9.54
C ALA A 120 0.48 -1.88 8.85
N ARG A 121 0.88 -3.10 8.44
CA ARG A 121 -0.02 -4.11 7.88
C ARG A 121 -1.25 -4.32 8.75
N GLN A 122 -1.04 -4.48 10.06
CA GLN A 122 -2.12 -4.78 10.99
C GLN A 122 -3.10 -3.61 11.06
N ALA A 123 -2.60 -2.38 11.19
CA ALA A 123 -3.42 -1.18 11.24
C ALA A 123 -4.24 -0.99 9.96
N VAL A 124 -3.66 -1.22 8.78
CA VAL A 124 -4.37 -1.11 7.50
C VAL A 124 -5.45 -2.19 7.38
N MET A 125 -5.13 -3.45 7.72
CA MET A 125 -6.11 -4.55 7.68
C MET A 125 -7.28 -4.31 8.62
N ASP A 126 -7.02 -3.83 9.83
CA ASP A 126 -8.08 -3.54 10.80
C ASP A 126 -8.92 -2.34 10.37
N PHE A 127 -8.31 -1.33 9.74
CA PHE A 127 -9.06 -0.22 9.17
C PHE A 127 -9.99 -0.66 8.05
N ILE A 128 -9.50 -1.48 7.11
CA ILE A 128 -10.32 -2.04 6.02
C ILE A 128 -11.50 -2.85 6.60
N LYS A 129 -11.29 -3.67 7.63
CA LYS A 129 -12.38 -4.43 8.27
C LYS A 129 -13.47 -3.52 8.83
N VAL A 130 -13.08 -2.41 9.45
CA VAL A 130 -14.04 -1.45 10.03
C VAL A 130 -14.85 -0.77 8.95
N ILE A 131 -14.20 -0.34 7.87
CA ILE A 131 -14.89 0.22 6.70
C ILE A 131 -15.88 -0.80 6.12
N VAL A 132 -15.46 -2.06 5.93
CA VAL A 132 -16.34 -3.11 5.41
C VAL A 132 -17.51 -3.38 6.36
N LEU A 133 -17.26 -3.47 7.66
CA LEU A 133 -18.31 -3.70 8.66
C LEU A 133 -19.35 -2.57 8.68
N ASP A 134 -18.91 -1.33 8.51
CA ASP A 134 -19.76 -0.14 8.46
C ASP A 134 -20.54 -0.02 7.14
N SER A 135 -20.13 -0.76 6.10
CA SER A 135 -20.79 -0.79 4.78
C SER A 135 -21.88 -1.86 4.64
N LEU A 136 -22.01 -2.78 5.60
CA LEU A 136 -22.96 -3.90 5.59
C LEU A 136 -24.30 -3.52 6.20
#